data_AF-A0AA38X1F8-F1
#
_entry.id   AF-A0AA38X1F8-F1
#
_cell.length_a   1.000
_cell.length_b   1.000
_cell.length_c   1.000
_cell.angle_alpha   90.00
_cell.angle_beta   90.00
_cell.angle_gamma   90.00
#
_symmetry.space_group_name_H-M   'P 1'
#
loop_
_entity.id
_entity.type
_entity.pdbx_description
1 polymer ?
#
loop_
_entity_poly.entity_id
_entity_poly.type
_entity_poly.pdbx_seq_one_letter_code
_entity_poly.pdbx_strand_id
1 'polypeptide(L)'
;MADLLKDYQINLEPLRGQLNYQQWTQDFQAVAQMKGFWEYFTGGQPSIIQPSDRTHEKKNHKGEVSGCFRCEADMKAWQEEKIKIQQAIGLLRYSVEPAIRCDIPISVAGPQEAWKLIEERYKPYGEHAQELAEAKMNSIHFDQCTDVSTYLNRVNQVWHELHTANATFNESEIASKILQDIPNELHNELGLLYRIGFSLTMHPNLKELTNRLLVAELKLKAQARPAGRK
;
A
#
# COMPACT_ATOMS: atom_id res chain seq x y z
N MET A 1 -1.26 2.06 -26.67
CA MET A 1 -1.04 1.59 -25.29
C MET A 1 0.20 2.20 -24.61
N ALA A 2 1.17 2.76 -25.35
CA ALA A 2 2.40 3.33 -24.77
C ALA A 2 2.27 4.75 -24.17
N ASP A 3 1.20 5.51 -24.48
CA ASP A 3 1.09 6.91 -24.04
C ASP A 3 0.39 7.11 -22.68
N LEU A 4 -0.33 6.11 -22.14
CA LEU A 4 -1.01 6.25 -20.83
C LEU A 4 -0.06 6.17 -19.61
N LEU A 5 1.20 5.82 -19.85
CA LEU A 5 2.24 5.64 -18.84
C LEU A 5 3.39 6.66 -18.95
N LYS A 6 3.37 7.54 -19.97
CA LYS A 6 4.43 8.55 -20.15
C LYS A 6 4.29 9.77 -19.26
N ASP A 7 3.06 10.14 -18.91
CA ASP A 7 2.82 11.44 -18.25
C ASP A 7 3.08 11.44 -16.74
N TYR A 8 3.21 10.26 -16.14
CA TYR A 8 3.67 10.12 -14.77
C TYR A 8 4.54 8.87 -14.71
N GLN A 9 5.85 9.04 -14.47
CA GLN A 9 6.72 7.96 -13.97
C GLN A 9 6.22 7.56 -12.58
N ILE A 10 5.09 6.84 -12.55
CA ILE A 10 4.60 6.22 -11.34
C ILE A 10 5.52 5.03 -11.11
N ASN A 11 6.55 5.24 -10.30
CA ASN A 11 7.45 4.20 -9.83
C ASN A 11 6.71 3.32 -8.82
N LEU A 12 5.75 2.56 -9.30
CA LEU A 12 5.06 1.56 -8.49
C LEU A 12 5.97 0.33 -8.40
N GLU A 13 6.35 -0.04 -7.18
CA GLU A 13 7.09 -1.28 -6.98
C GLU A 13 6.19 -2.46 -7.38
N PRO A 14 6.63 -3.36 -8.28
CA PRO A 14 5.78 -4.45 -8.72
C PRO A 14 5.49 -5.42 -7.57
N LEU A 15 4.29 -6.01 -7.56
CA LEU A 15 3.99 -7.13 -6.66
C LEU A 15 4.97 -8.28 -6.93
N ARG A 16 5.73 -8.67 -5.91
CA ARG A 16 6.69 -9.79 -5.96
C ARG A 16 6.21 -11.00 -5.17
N GLY A 17 5.28 -10.78 -4.24
CA GLY A 17 4.72 -11.83 -3.40
C GLY A 17 4.07 -11.26 -2.14
N GLN A 18 3.90 -12.12 -1.14
CA GLN A 18 3.23 -11.76 0.12
C GLN A 18 3.98 -10.68 0.91
N LEU A 19 5.31 -10.63 0.80
CA LEU A 19 6.19 -9.69 1.52
C LEU A 19 5.91 -8.21 1.20
N ASN A 20 5.58 -7.89 -0.05
CA ASN A 20 5.30 -6.52 -0.47
C ASN A 20 3.84 -6.28 -0.85
N TYR A 21 2.97 -7.28 -0.65
CA TYR A 21 1.55 -7.21 -1.01
C TYR A 21 0.84 -5.99 -0.43
N GLN A 22 1.08 -5.67 0.85
CA GLN A 22 0.40 -4.58 1.52
C GLN A 22 0.80 -3.21 0.97
N GLN A 23 2.10 -2.96 0.85
CA GLN A 23 2.63 -1.73 0.26
C GLN A 23 2.16 -1.58 -1.19
N TRP A 24 2.28 -2.65 -1.96
CA TRP A 24 1.80 -2.71 -3.35
C TRP A 24 0.31 -2.38 -3.45
N THR A 25 -0.52 -2.92 -2.57
CA THR A 25 -1.98 -2.69 -2.58
C THR A 25 -2.30 -1.22 -2.37
N GLN A 26 -1.64 -0.56 -1.41
CA GLN A 26 -1.84 0.86 -1.11
C GLN A 26 -1.41 1.74 -2.28
N ASP A 27 -0.21 1.50 -2.81
CA ASP A 27 0.33 2.25 -3.95
C ASP A 27 -0.55 2.05 -5.20
N PHE A 28 -0.97 0.81 -5.44
CA PHE A 28 -1.83 0.48 -6.57
C PHE A 28 -3.19 1.15 -6.45
N GLN A 29 -3.80 1.11 -5.26
CA GLN A 29 -5.06 1.78 -4.99
C GLN A 29 -4.96 3.29 -5.26
N ALA A 30 -3.92 3.96 -4.75
CA ALA A 30 -3.73 5.39 -4.98
C ALA A 30 -3.64 5.71 -6.49
N VAL A 31 -2.87 4.92 -7.24
CA VAL A 31 -2.69 5.09 -8.69
C VAL A 31 -3.98 4.80 -9.46
N ALA A 32 -4.69 3.73 -9.10
CA ALA A 32 -5.96 3.35 -9.70
C ALA A 32 -7.04 4.40 -9.43
N GLN A 33 -7.08 4.99 -8.23
CA GLN A 33 -8.00 6.07 -7.88
C GLN A 33 -7.70 7.33 -8.69
N MET A 34 -6.43 7.75 -8.77
CA MET A 34 -6.01 8.90 -9.59
C MET A 34 -6.38 8.74 -11.06
N LYS A 35 -6.35 7.49 -11.58
CA LYS A 35 -6.72 7.17 -12.97
C LYS A 35 -8.22 6.88 -13.15
N GLY A 36 -9.04 6.93 -12.10
CA GLY A 36 -10.47 6.63 -12.16
C GLY A 36 -10.79 5.15 -12.44
N PHE A 37 -9.85 4.25 -12.16
CA PHE A 37 -10.01 2.81 -12.38
C PHE A 37 -10.31 2.00 -11.11
N TRP A 38 -10.24 2.61 -9.92
CA TRP A 38 -10.41 1.87 -8.66
C TRP A 38 -11.77 1.16 -8.55
N GLU A 39 -12.84 1.77 -9.04
CA GLU A 39 -14.20 1.23 -8.97
C GLU A 39 -14.38 -0.10 -9.71
N TYR A 40 -13.54 -0.36 -10.73
CA TYR A 40 -13.55 -1.62 -11.47
C TYR A 40 -13.03 -2.79 -10.64
N PHE A 41 -12.19 -2.52 -9.64
CA PHE A 41 -11.62 -3.55 -8.77
C PHE A 41 -12.50 -3.82 -7.54
N THR A 42 -13.21 -2.80 -7.04
CA THR A 42 -14.08 -2.91 -5.86
C THR A 42 -15.51 -3.34 -6.17
N GLY A 43 -15.89 -3.42 -7.44
CA GLY A 43 -17.25 -3.82 -7.86
C GLY A 43 -18.28 -2.69 -7.81
N GLY A 44 -17.82 -1.43 -7.82
CA GLY A 44 -18.69 -0.25 -7.80
C GLY A 44 -19.36 0.08 -9.14
N GLN A 45 -18.89 -0.51 -10.25
CA GLN A 45 -19.43 -0.23 -11.57
C GLN A 45 -20.46 -1.28 -12.03
N PRO A 46 -21.53 -0.85 -12.73
CA PRO A 46 -22.56 -1.76 -13.21
C PRO A 46 -22.01 -2.70 -14.29
N SER A 47 -22.40 -3.97 -14.20
CA SER A 47 -22.11 -5.00 -15.20
C SER A 47 -22.42 -4.50 -16.60
N ILE A 48 -21.44 -4.58 -17.50
CA ILE A 48 -21.63 -4.27 -18.91
C ILE A 48 -22.65 -5.25 -19.48
N ILE A 49 -23.90 -4.83 -19.61
CA ILE A 49 -24.89 -5.59 -20.37
C ILE A 49 -24.55 -5.37 -21.83
N GLN A 50 -24.16 -6.44 -22.54
CA GLN A 50 -23.93 -6.36 -23.97
C GLN A 50 -25.22 -5.88 -24.64
N PRO A 51 -25.18 -4.94 -25.60
CA PRO A 51 -26.38 -4.48 -26.31
C PRO A 51 -27.13 -5.58 -27.07
N SER A 52 -26.59 -6.81 -27.16
CA SER A 52 -27.27 -8.01 -27.67
C SER A 52 -28.18 -8.69 -26.65
N ASP A 53 -27.96 -8.47 -25.35
CA ASP A 53 -28.59 -9.27 -24.29
C ASP A 53 -29.88 -8.62 -23.77
N ARG A 54 -30.17 -7.38 -24.19
CA ARG A 54 -31.44 -6.70 -23.94
C ARG A 54 -32.46 -7.01 -25.04
N THR A 55 -32.96 -8.24 -25.09
CA THR A 55 -34.17 -8.56 -25.87
C THR A 55 -35.40 -8.11 -25.09
N HIS A 56 -35.78 -6.84 -25.19
CA HIS A 56 -37.11 -6.41 -24.78
C HIS A 56 -38.05 -6.48 -26.00
N GLU A 57 -38.72 -7.63 -26.16
CA GLU A 57 -39.93 -7.70 -26.98
C GLU A 57 -41.03 -6.87 -26.32
N LYS A 58 -41.24 -5.63 -26.77
CA LYS A 58 -42.49 -4.92 -26.52
C LYS A 58 -43.43 -5.16 -27.71
N LYS A 59 -44.39 -6.07 -27.52
CA LYS A 59 -45.52 -6.25 -28.46
C LYS A 59 -46.51 -5.10 -28.30
N ASN A 60 -46.55 -4.19 -29.26
CA ASN A 60 -47.65 -3.23 -29.39
C ASN A 60 -48.86 -3.90 -30.08
N HIS A 61 -50.07 -3.51 -29.67
CA HIS A 61 -51.37 -4.07 -30.12
C HIS A 61 -51.71 -3.88 -31.61
N LYS A 62 -50.76 -3.43 -32.45
CA LYS A 62 -50.96 -3.21 -33.89
C LYS A 62 -50.01 -3.99 -34.81
N GLY A 63 -49.19 -4.90 -34.27
CA GLY A 63 -48.35 -5.78 -35.09
C GLY A 63 -47.19 -5.10 -35.83
N GLU A 64 -46.97 -3.79 -35.63
CA GLU A 64 -45.79 -3.11 -36.12
C GLU A 64 -44.64 -3.33 -35.13
N VAL A 65 -43.73 -4.24 -35.51
CA VAL A 65 -42.43 -4.39 -34.86
C VAL A 65 -41.56 -3.20 -35.30
N SER A 66 -41.69 -2.06 -34.63
CA SER A 66 -40.66 -1.03 -34.68
C SER A 66 -39.54 -1.44 -33.71
N GLY A 67 -38.83 -2.49 -34.11
CA GLY A 67 -37.64 -2.97 -33.44
C GLY A 67 -36.42 -2.42 -34.16
N CYS A 68 -35.99 -1.20 -33.82
CA CYS A 68 -34.60 -0.78 -33.98
C CYS A 68 -34.45 0.59 -33.34
N PHE A 69 -33.79 0.68 -32.19
CA PHE A 69 -32.82 1.72 -31.91
C PHE A 69 -31.88 1.18 -30.84
N ARG A 70 -30.94 0.32 -31.27
CA ARG A 70 -29.59 0.38 -30.69
C ARG A 70 -29.08 1.75 -31.10
N CYS A 71 -29.20 2.77 -30.25
CA CYS A 71 -28.67 4.06 -30.62
C CYS A 71 -27.15 3.90 -30.74
N GLU A 72 -26.56 4.51 -31.77
CA GLU A 72 -25.10 4.53 -31.97
C GLU A 72 -24.36 4.95 -30.69
N ALA A 73 -25.01 5.79 -29.87
CA ALA A 73 -24.54 6.18 -28.54
C ALA A 73 -24.39 5.01 -27.55
N ASP A 74 -25.31 4.03 -27.52
CA ASP A 74 -25.22 2.85 -26.65
C ASP A 74 -24.06 1.93 -27.07
N MET A 75 -23.85 1.74 -28.38
CA MET A 75 -22.70 0.99 -28.88
C MET A 75 -21.39 1.70 -28.59
N LYS A 76 -21.35 3.03 -28.76
CA LYS A 76 -20.18 3.84 -28.45
C LYS A 76 -19.84 3.79 -26.96
N ALA A 77 -20.83 3.96 -26.08
CA ALA A 77 -20.65 3.84 -24.63
C ALA A 77 -20.15 2.45 -24.24
N TRP A 78 -20.71 1.37 -24.82
CA TRP A 78 -20.23 0.00 -24.59
C TRP A 78 -18.77 -0.20 -25.03
N GLN A 79 -18.37 0.37 -26.17
CA GLN A 79 -16.99 0.30 -26.66
C GLN A 79 -16.02 1.09 -25.78
N GLU A 80 -16.38 2.31 -25.38
CA GLU A 80 -15.58 3.14 -24.48
C GLU A 80 -15.38 2.45 -23.13
N GLU A 81 -16.43 1.83 -22.60
CA GLU A 81 -16.38 1.10 -21.34
C GLU A 81 -15.48 -0.14 -21.42
N LYS A 82 -15.57 -0.89 -22.55
CA LYS A 82 -14.67 -2.01 -22.81
C LYS A 82 -13.20 -1.58 -22.87
N ILE A 83 -12.91 -0.41 -23.46
CA ILE A 83 -11.55 0.15 -23.49
C ILE A 83 -11.06 0.47 -22.07
N LYS A 84 -11.90 1.07 -21.21
CA LYS A 84 -11.54 1.35 -19.81
C LYS A 84 -11.25 0.08 -19.02
N ILE A 85 -12.06 -0.98 -19.19
CA ILE A 85 -11.79 -2.27 -18.57
C ILE A 85 -10.44 -2.84 -19.02
N GLN A 86 -10.14 -2.78 -20.32
CA GLN A 86 -8.85 -3.24 -20.84
C GLN A 86 -7.69 -2.41 -20.27
N GLN A 87 -7.88 -1.11 -20.10
CA GLN A 87 -6.88 -0.23 -19.47
C GLN A 87 -6.69 -0.55 -17.98
N ALA A 88 -7.76 -0.83 -17.23
CA ALA A 88 -7.69 -1.24 -15.83
C ALA A 88 -6.95 -2.57 -15.67
N ILE A 89 -7.28 -3.58 -16.47
CA ILE A 89 -6.53 -4.86 -16.49
C ILE A 89 -5.07 -4.63 -16.89
N GLY A 90 -4.83 -3.77 -17.89
CA GLY A 90 -3.48 -3.40 -18.32
C GLY A 90 -2.66 -2.79 -17.19
N LEU A 91 -3.26 -1.88 -16.41
CA LEU A 91 -2.64 -1.28 -15.23
C LEU A 91 -2.29 -2.34 -14.17
N LEU A 92 -3.22 -3.25 -13.87
CA LEU A 92 -3.00 -4.34 -12.91
C LEU A 92 -1.88 -5.28 -13.36
N ARG A 93 -1.81 -5.63 -14.65
CA ARG A 93 -0.74 -6.51 -15.15
C ARG A 93 0.61 -5.81 -15.14
N TYR A 94 0.65 -4.50 -15.40
CA TYR A 94 1.90 -3.74 -15.33
C TYR A 94 2.41 -3.61 -13.89
N SER A 95 1.51 -3.55 -12.92
CA SER A 95 1.85 -3.41 -11.49
C SER A 95 2.33 -4.69 -10.82
N VAL A 96 2.36 -5.84 -11.50
CA VAL A 96 2.83 -7.11 -10.91
C VAL A 96 4.05 -7.65 -11.66
N GLU A 97 4.84 -8.50 -11.00
CA GLU A 97 5.99 -9.16 -11.63
C GLU A 97 5.58 -10.08 -12.78
N PRO A 98 6.45 -10.27 -13.80
CA PRO A 98 6.16 -11.12 -14.95
C PRO A 98 5.66 -12.52 -14.62
N ALA A 99 6.17 -13.15 -13.55
CA ALA A 99 5.72 -14.47 -13.11
C ALA A 99 4.24 -14.47 -12.68
N ILE A 100 3.80 -13.43 -11.97
CA ILE A 100 2.41 -13.26 -11.50
C ILE A 100 1.48 -12.90 -12.68
N ARG A 101 1.97 -12.19 -13.70
CA ARG A 101 1.17 -11.80 -14.88
C ARG A 101 0.63 -12.99 -15.65
N CYS A 102 1.29 -14.14 -15.58
CA CYS A 102 0.86 -15.37 -16.23
C CYS A 102 -0.39 -15.97 -15.55
N ASP A 103 -0.57 -15.70 -14.26
CA ASP A 103 -1.71 -16.18 -13.48
C ASP A 103 -2.98 -15.33 -13.68
N ILE A 104 -2.86 -14.14 -14.28
CA ILE A 104 -3.97 -13.21 -14.50
C ILE A 104 -4.54 -13.44 -15.92
N PRO A 105 -5.72 -14.06 -16.07
CA PRO A 105 -6.27 -14.40 -17.38
C PRO A 105 -6.69 -13.15 -18.16
N ILE A 106 -6.30 -13.03 -19.42
CA ILE A 106 -6.63 -11.89 -20.29
C ILE A 106 -8.08 -11.94 -20.79
N SER A 107 -8.62 -13.15 -20.98
CA SER A 107 -9.82 -13.34 -21.81
C SER A 107 -11.13 -13.54 -21.04
N VAL A 108 -11.10 -13.71 -19.72
CA VAL A 108 -12.30 -14.10 -18.94
C VAL A 108 -12.46 -13.32 -17.64
N ALA A 109 -11.37 -12.89 -16.99
CA ALA A 109 -11.45 -12.22 -15.70
C ALA A 109 -11.74 -10.72 -15.87
N GLY A 110 -12.87 -10.26 -15.34
CA GLY A 110 -13.06 -8.83 -15.11
C GLY A 110 -11.98 -8.27 -14.15
N PRO A 111 -11.73 -6.95 -14.13
CA PRO A 111 -10.73 -6.35 -13.23
C PRO A 111 -10.93 -6.77 -11.77
N GLN A 112 -12.18 -6.84 -11.32
CA GLN A 112 -12.57 -7.33 -9.99
C GLN A 112 -12.16 -8.78 -9.73
N GLU A 113 -12.36 -9.69 -10.68
CA GLU A 113 -11.98 -11.09 -10.53
C GLU A 113 -10.46 -11.24 -10.51
N ALA A 114 -9.75 -10.51 -11.37
CA ALA A 114 -8.29 -10.46 -11.36
C ALA A 114 -7.75 -9.93 -10.01
N TRP A 115 -8.40 -8.91 -9.44
CA TRP A 115 -8.05 -8.40 -8.12
C TRP A 115 -8.26 -9.45 -7.02
N LYS A 116 -9.42 -10.13 -7.02
CA LYS A 116 -9.72 -11.21 -6.07
C LYS A 116 -8.70 -12.35 -6.15
N LEU A 117 -8.31 -12.76 -7.35
CA LEU A 117 -7.30 -13.81 -7.53
C LEU A 117 -5.94 -13.42 -6.91
N ILE A 118 -5.53 -12.16 -7.07
CA ILE A 118 -4.31 -11.64 -6.46
C ILE A 118 -4.46 -11.59 -4.94
N GLU A 119 -5.60 -11.12 -4.44
CA GLU A 119 -5.90 -11.07 -3.01
C GLU A 119 -5.86 -12.46 -2.38
N GLU A 120 -6.57 -13.44 -2.94
CA GLU A 120 -6.62 -14.81 -2.43
C GLU A 120 -5.24 -15.49 -2.35
N ARG A 121 -4.33 -15.18 -3.28
CA ARG A 121 -3.03 -15.83 -3.37
C ARG A 121 -1.94 -15.11 -2.57
N TYR A 122 -1.96 -13.78 -2.57
CA TYR A 122 -0.84 -12.97 -2.08
C TYR A 122 -1.17 -12.15 -0.83
N LYS A 123 -2.45 -12.02 -0.44
CA LYS A 123 -2.77 -11.40 0.85
C LYS A 123 -2.33 -12.35 1.97
N PRO A 124 -1.47 -11.91 2.88
CA PRO A 124 -1.14 -12.74 4.04
C PRO A 124 -2.32 -12.71 5.03
N TYR A 125 -2.58 -13.85 5.68
CA TYR A 125 -3.67 -14.00 6.65
C TYR A 125 -3.16 -14.57 7.98
N GLY A 126 -3.83 -14.19 9.08
CA GLY A 126 -3.62 -14.78 10.40
C GLY A 126 -2.16 -14.70 10.89
N GLU A 127 -1.67 -15.80 11.44
CA GLU A 127 -0.31 -15.91 11.99
C GLU A 127 0.78 -15.62 10.95
N HIS A 128 0.58 -16.02 9.69
CA HIS A 128 1.58 -15.75 8.66
C HIS A 128 1.74 -14.26 8.36
N ALA A 129 0.64 -13.49 8.43
CA ALA A 129 0.73 -12.03 8.31
C ALA A 129 1.52 -11.41 9.46
N GLN A 130 1.37 -11.96 10.68
CA GLN A 130 2.12 -11.54 11.86
C GLN A 130 3.61 -11.90 11.73
N GLU A 131 3.95 -13.11 11.27
CA GLU A 131 5.34 -13.53 11.04
C GLU A 131 6.06 -12.63 10.02
N LEU A 132 5.39 -12.33 8.90
CA LEU A 132 5.92 -11.42 7.89
C LEU A 132 6.10 -10.00 8.44
N ALA A 133 5.16 -9.56 9.27
CA ALA A 133 5.21 -8.27 9.93
C ALA A 133 6.41 -8.16 10.89
N GLU A 134 6.59 -9.18 11.74
CA GLU A 134 7.71 -9.30 12.67
C GLU A 134 9.04 -9.40 11.93
N ALA A 135 9.13 -10.21 10.88
CA ALA A 135 10.33 -10.32 10.05
C ALA A 135 10.69 -8.97 9.42
N LYS A 136 9.70 -8.23 8.90
CA LYS A 136 9.92 -6.90 8.32
C LYS A 136 10.37 -5.90 9.37
N MET A 137 9.74 -5.87 10.54
CA MET A 137 10.17 -5.03 11.65
C MET A 137 11.59 -5.39 12.09
N ASN A 138 11.90 -6.68 12.26
CA ASN A 138 13.20 -7.16 12.70
C ASN A 138 14.33 -6.85 11.71
N SER A 139 14.04 -6.73 10.41
CA SER A 139 15.03 -6.37 9.39
C SER A 139 15.58 -4.94 9.50
N ILE A 140 14.89 -4.06 10.23
CA ILE A 140 15.33 -2.68 10.44
C ILE A 140 16.36 -2.65 11.56
N HIS A 141 17.55 -2.16 11.22
CA HIS A 141 18.64 -1.97 12.16
C HIS A 141 19.18 -0.54 12.14
N PHE A 142 19.60 -0.04 13.29
CA PHE A 142 20.16 1.31 13.45
C PHE A 142 21.45 1.48 12.66
N ASP A 143 22.30 0.45 12.61
CA ASP A 143 23.60 0.46 11.91
C ASP A 143 23.48 0.71 10.40
N GLN A 144 22.32 0.44 9.81
CA GLN A 144 21.98 0.70 8.41
C GLN A 144 21.47 2.13 8.17
N CYS A 145 21.38 2.95 9.22
CA CYS A 145 20.84 4.31 9.17
C CYS A 145 21.93 5.34 9.47
N THR A 146 21.84 6.51 8.84
CA THR A 146 22.80 7.61 9.02
C THR A 146 22.63 8.34 10.35
N ASP A 147 21.40 8.41 10.83
CA ASP A 147 20.99 9.21 11.98
C ASP A 147 19.72 8.64 12.60
N VAL A 148 19.43 9.11 13.82
CA VAL A 148 18.28 8.68 14.62
C VAL A 148 16.95 8.99 13.93
N SER A 149 16.86 10.11 13.19
CA SER A 149 15.63 10.48 12.50
C SER A 149 15.32 9.51 11.35
N THR A 150 16.32 9.17 10.54
CA THR A 150 16.20 8.22 9.43
C THR A 150 15.79 6.84 9.95
N TYR A 151 16.39 6.38 11.06
CA TYR A 151 16.01 5.13 11.70
C TYR A 151 14.55 5.14 12.17
N LEU A 152 14.15 6.15 12.95
CA LEU A 152 12.79 6.26 13.48
C LEU A 152 11.74 6.39 12.37
N ASN A 153 12.07 7.08 11.28
CA ASN A 153 11.20 7.19 10.11
C ASN A 153 10.97 5.82 9.46
N ARG A 154 12.00 4.98 9.31
CA ARG A 154 11.85 3.61 8.80
C ARG A 154 11.01 2.74 9.72
N VAL A 155 11.25 2.81 11.03
CA VAL A 155 10.45 2.07 12.03
C VAL A 155 8.99 2.49 11.98
N ASN A 156 8.72 3.79 11.94
CA ASN A 156 7.34 4.32 11.84
C ASN A 156 6.68 3.97 10.52
N GLN A 157 7.43 4.01 9.41
CA GLN A 157 6.90 3.60 8.10
C GLN A 157 6.43 2.15 8.16
N VAL A 158 7.29 1.22 8.61
CA VAL A 158 6.91 -0.18 8.73
C VAL A 158 5.76 -0.34 9.71
N TRP A 159 5.77 0.34 10.86
CA TRP A 159 4.65 0.29 11.81
C TRP A 159 3.31 0.71 11.18
N HIS A 160 3.28 1.80 10.42
CA HIS A 160 2.06 2.24 9.72
C HIS A 160 1.61 1.23 8.66
N GLU A 161 2.55 0.65 7.91
CA GLU A 161 2.26 -0.42 6.96
C GLU A 161 1.63 -1.64 7.65
N LEU A 162 2.14 -2.03 8.83
CA LEU A 162 1.62 -3.15 9.62
C LEU A 162 0.23 -2.87 10.20
N HIS A 163 0.01 -1.68 10.74
CA HIS A 163 -1.29 -1.29 11.29
C HIS A 163 -2.37 -1.24 10.19
N THR A 164 -2.00 -0.80 8.98
CA THR A 164 -2.92 -0.81 7.83
C THR A 164 -3.23 -2.23 7.34
N ALA A 165 -2.31 -3.18 7.59
CA ALA A 165 -2.48 -4.59 7.29
C ALA A 165 -3.30 -5.37 8.35
N ASN A 166 -3.85 -4.69 9.36
CA ASN A 166 -4.60 -5.29 10.48
C ASN A 166 -3.75 -6.28 11.31
N ALA A 167 -2.42 -6.15 11.28
CA ALA A 167 -1.53 -6.88 12.17
C ALA A 167 -1.54 -6.23 13.56
N THR A 168 -1.61 -7.05 14.60
CA THR A 168 -1.58 -6.57 15.99
C THR A 168 -0.12 -6.41 16.41
N PHE A 169 0.43 -5.22 16.21
CA PHE A 169 1.75 -4.86 16.73
C PHE A 169 1.58 -3.88 17.88
N ASN A 170 2.07 -4.22 19.07
CA ASN A 170 1.94 -3.39 20.25
C ASN A 170 3.02 -2.29 20.24
N GLU A 171 2.66 -1.05 20.59
CA GLU A 171 3.63 0.05 20.76
C GLU A 171 4.78 -0.31 21.71
N SER A 172 4.51 -1.14 22.73
CA SER A 172 5.54 -1.60 23.65
C SER A 172 6.59 -2.48 22.97
N GLU A 173 6.21 -3.31 22.00
CA GLU A 173 7.15 -4.21 21.30
C GLU A 173 8.09 -3.39 20.41
N ILE A 174 7.56 -2.34 19.78
CA ILE A 174 8.34 -1.40 18.98
C ILE A 174 9.29 -0.61 19.86
N ALA A 175 8.82 -0.11 20.99
CA ALA A 175 9.65 0.60 21.95
C ALA A 175 10.79 -0.30 22.47
N SER A 176 10.49 -1.55 22.81
CA SER A 176 11.49 -2.53 23.23
C SER A 176 12.52 -2.81 22.13
N LYS A 177 12.08 -2.99 20.88
CA LYS A 177 12.99 -3.18 19.75
C LYS A 177 13.91 -1.98 19.55
N ILE A 178 13.36 -0.76 19.53
CA ILE A 178 14.14 0.47 19.37
C ILE A 178 15.21 0.53 20.46
N LEU A 179 14.85 0.24 21.71
CA LEU A 179 15.81 0.23 22.81
C LEU A 179 16.89 -0.84 22.61
N GLN A 180 16.57 -2.04 22.12
CA GLN A 180 17.59 -3.08 21.91
C GLN A 180 18.60 -2.76 20.80
N ASP A 181 18.20 -1.95 19.83
CA ASP A 181 18.92 -1.78 18.56
C ASP A 181 19.74 -0.47 18.50
N ILE A 182 19.50 0.47 19.43
CA ILE A 182 20.25 1.73 19.50
C ILE A 182 21.65 1.57 20.12
N PRO A 183 22.63 2.38 19.69
CA PRO A 183 23.97 2.43 20.28
C PRO A 183 23.99 2.77 21.77
N ASN A 184 25.02 2.25 22.46
CA ASN A 184 25.23 2.47 23.90
C ASN A 184 25.32 3.95 24.29
N GLU A 185 25.85 4.80 23.41
CA GLU A 185 25.96 6.25 23.62
C GLU A 185 24.58 6.89 23.78
N LEU A 186 23.63 6.50 22.92
CA LEU A 186 22.25 6.96 23.00
C LEU A 186 21.52 6.36 24.21
N HIS A 187 21.80 5.11 24.55
CA HIS A 187 21.31 4.50 25.79
C HIS A 187 21.73 5.26 27.04
N ASN A 188 23.00 5.66 27.12
CA ASN A 188 23.52 6.40 28.27
C ASN A 188 22.84 7.77 28.39
N GLU A 189 22.69 8.51 27.29
CA GLU A 189 21.99 9.79 27.29
C GLU A 189 20.49 9.65 27.62
N LEU A 190 19.82 8.60 27.12
CA LEU A 190 18.45 8.28 27.53
C LEU A 190 18.37 8.02 29.03
N GLY A 191 19.29 7.22 29.58
CA GLY A 191 19.36 6.94 31.01
C GLY A 191 19.53 8.22 31.86
N LEU A 192 20.34 9.17 31.39
CA LEU A 192 20.47 10.49 32.01
C LEU A 192 19.17 11.29 31.93
N LEU A 193 18.51 11.31 30.78
CA LEU A 193 17.21 11.98 30.60
C LEU A 193 16.11 11.38 31.51
N TYR A 194 16.13 10.07 31.76
CA TYR A 194 15.20 9.42 32.69
C TYR A 194 15.51 9.75 34.16
N ARG A 195 16.79 9.87 34.54
CA ARG A 195 17.19 10.24 35.91
C ARG A 195 16.82 11.69 36.29
N ILE A 196 16.71 12.60 35.33
CA ILE A 196 16.50 14.04 35.57
C ILE A 196 15.00 14.40 35.82
N GLY A 197 14.13 13.41 36.02
CA GLY A 197 12.79 13.64 36.60
C GLY A 197 11.61 13.38 35.68
N PHE A 198 11.71 12.42 34.76
CA PHE A 198 10.57 11.98 33.97
C PHE A 198 10.12 10.59 34.39
N SER A 199 8.87 10.50 34.84
CA SER A 199 8.25 9.30 35.40
C SER A 199 8.37 8.08 34.46
N LEU A 200 8.85 6.98 35.02
CA LEU A 200 8.86 5.64 34.44
C LEU A 200 7.41 5.12 34.40
N THR A 201 6.78 5.14 33.24
CA THR A 201 5.97 3.98 32.91
C THR A 201 6.93 2.90 32.43
N MET A 202 6.84 1.69 32.99
CA MET A 202 7.66 0.52 32.60
C MET A 202 7.60 0.21 31.10
N HIS A 203 6.66 0.84 30.38
CA HIS A 203 6.58 0.90 28.93
C HIS A 203 6.56 2.37 28.50
N PRO A 204 7.66 2.93 27.97
CA PRO A 204 7.62 4.29 27.44
C PRO A 204 6.67 4.33 26.24
N ASN A 205 5.77 5.32 26.22
CA ASN A 205 4.96 5.60 25.04
C ASN A 205 5.91 5.84 23.83
N LEU A 206 5.62 5.24 22.67
CA LEU A 206 6.47 5.29 21.48
C LEU A 206 6.82 6.73 21.06
N LYS A 207 5.84 7.65 21.17
CA LYS A 207 6.02 9.07 20.88
C LYS A 207 7.02 9.73 21.83
N GLU A 208 6.94 9.38 23.11
CA GLU A 208 7.83 9.92 24.14
C GLU A 208 9.26 9.39 23.95
N LEU A 209 9.41 8.10 23.65
CA LEU A 209 10.71 7.51 23.33
C LEU A 209 11.35 8.17 22.10
N THR A 210 10.57 8.34 21.03
CA THR A 210 11.00 9.00 19.77
C THR A 210 11.53 10.41 20.06
N ASN A 211 10.77 11.22 20.80
CA ASN A 211 11.18 12.58 21.15
C ASN A 211 12.49 12.61 21.95
N ARG A 212 12.64 11.70 22.92
CA ARG A 212 13.85 11.63 23.75
C ARG A 212 15.08 11.21 22.96
N LEU A 213 14.92 10.27 22.05
CA LEU A 213 15.99 9.83 21.15
C LEU A 213 16.52 10.97 20.28
N LEU A 214 15.61 11.79 19.74
CA LEU A 214 15.98 12.97 18.97
C LEU A 214 16.73 14.01 19.84
N VAL A 215 16.29 14.23 21.08
CA VAL A 215 17.00 15.12 22.02
C VAL A 215 18.38 14.58 22.40
N ALA A 216 18.50 13.28 22.65
CA ALA A 216 19.77 12.62 22.95
C ALA A 216 20.77 12.76 21.79
N GLU A 217 20.30 12.55 20.56
CA GLU A 217 21.12 12.73 19.36
C GLU A 217 21.65 14.17 19.23
N LEU A 218 20.79 15.17 19.45
CA LEU A 218 21.19 16.58 19.41
C LEU A 218 22.25 16.90 20.46
N LYS A 219 22.14 16.33 21.67
CA LYS A 219 23.15 16.51 22.74
C LYS A 219 24.49 15.90 22.36
N LEU A 220 24.51 14.68 21.84
CA LEU A 220 25.73 14.01 21.39
C LEU A 220 26.41 14.80 20.26
N LYS A 221 25.63 15.27 19.28
CA LYS A 221 26.12 16.13 18.19
C LYS A 221 26.67 17.46 18.73
N ALA A 222 26.08 18.03 19.78
CA ALA A 222 26.58 19.25 20.40
C ALA A 222 27.89 19.04 21.18
N GLN A 223 28.04 17.91 21.88
CA GLN A 223 29.26 17.54 22.61
C GLN A 223 30.41 17.19 21.65
N ALA A 224 30.11 16.60 20.50
CA ALA A 224 31.09 16.20 19.49
C ALA A 224 31.61 17.37 18.64
N ARG A 225 30.95 18.54 18.66
CA ARG A 225 31.50 19.74 18.02
C ARG A 225 32.69 20.22 18.86
N PRO A 226 33.94 20.16 18.36
CA PRO A 226 35.06 20.69 19.09
C PRO A 226 34.79 22.17 19.34
N ALA A 227 35.03 22.62 20.57
CA ALA A 227 35.08 24.03 20.91
C ALA A 227 36.14 24.70 20.03
N GLY A 228 35.71 25.16 18.86
CA GLY A 228 36.52 25.90 17.91
C GLY A 228 36.89 27.22 18.54
N ARG A 229 38.08 27.24 19.14
CA ARG A 229 39.00 28.38 19.30
C ARG A 229 38.31 29.75 19.25
N LYS A 230 38.10 30.33 20.42
CA LYS A 230 38.42 31.74 20.64
C LYS A 230 39.29 31.84 21.87
#